data_AF-A0A0G0UDQ2-F1
#
_entry.id   AF-A0A0G0UDQ2-F1
#
_cell.length_a   1.000
_cell.length_b   1.000
_cell.length_c   1.000
_cell.angle_alpha   90.00
_cell.angle_beta   90.00
_cell.angle_gamma   90.00
#
_symmetry.space_group_name_H-M   'P 1'
#
loop_
_entity.id
_entity.type
_entity.pdbx_description
1 polymer ?
#
loop_
_entity_poly.entity_id
_entity_poly.type
_entity_poly.pdbx_seq_one_letter_code
_entity_poly.pdbx_strand_id
1 'polypeptide(L)'
;FAAQKKLIHNKVFQFLLVSVFIGIICVIIYPGQAIIHYFATTYVSIILIISTVIIHNLNQKKNIPLKALAVTVMVLFFVMNIKAYNLTSKNGYTMPNGWNLRGIKLASKVVADDVEPKKTFNIAATLDGDTRAMPYRYLLSVYGKNPLNVEQYPQANVLYLVSRDNLEEIKKYTVWEVASLWPYNIIKLAEVQNGISVYKLTKI
;
A
#
# COMPACT_ATOMS: atom_id res chain seq x y z
N PHE A 1 9.44 30.26 35.74
CA PHE A 1 9.50 29.76 34.34
C PHE A 1 10.27 28.45 34.16
N ALA A 2 11.53 28.30 34.61
CA ALA A 2 12.31 27.07 34.36
C ALA A 2 11.73 25.80 35.01
N ALA A 3 11.21 25.90 36.25
CA ALA A 3 10.61 24.77 36.97
C ALA A 3 9.33 24.23 36.29
N GLN A 4 8.49 25.12 35.77
CA GLN A 4 7.25 24.77 35.07
C GLN A 4 7.55 24.04 33.75
N LYS A 5 8.59 24.46 33.02
CA LYS A 5 9.04 23.79 31.79
C LYS A 5 9.56 22.37 32.06
N LYS A 6 10.29 22.18 33.16
CA LYS A 6 10.78 20.85 33.60
C LYS A 6 9.62 19.92 33.99
N LEU A 7 8.62 20.45 34.68
CA LEU A 7 7.43 19.68 35.08
C LEU A 7 6.62 19.19 33.87
N ILE A 8 6.39 20.07 32.88
CA ILE A 8 5.67 19.71 31.65
C ILE A 8 6.42 18.63 30.88
N HIS A 9 7.74 18.76 30.74
CA HIS A 9 8.57 17.76 30.06
C HIS A 9 8.46 16.36 30.71
N ASN A 10 8.51 16.31 32.04
CA ASN A 10 8.35 15.05 32.78
C ASN A 10 6.97 14.42 32.57
N LYS A 11 5.90 15.23 32.56
CA LYS A 11 4.53 14.73 32.32
C LYS A 11 4.37 14.17 30.91
N VAL A 12 4.94 14.82 29.89
CA VAL A 12 4.92 14.31 28.50
C VAL A 12 5.69 13.00 28.39
N PHE A 13 6.87 12.90 29.00
CA PHE A 13 7.65 11.67 28.99
C PHE A 13 6.92 10.51 29.68
N GLN A 14 6.31 10.77 30.85
CA GLN A 14 5.47 9.81 31.56
C GLN A 14 4.27 9.37 30.72
N PHE A 15 3.59 10.31 30.07
CA PHE A 15 2.47 10.00 29.17
C PHE A 15 2.92 9.04 28.06
N LEU A 16 4.04 9.33 27.38
CA LEU A 16 4.56 8.46 26.32
C LEU A 16 4.90 7.06 26.82
N LEU A 17 5.52 6.94 28.01
CA LEU A 17 5.80 5.63 28.62
C LEU A 17 4.51 4.86 28.89
N VAL A 18 3.52 5.51 29.50
CA VAL A 18 2.21 4.89 29.77
C VAL A 18 1.54 4.47 28.46
N SER A 19 1.62 5.28 27.40
CA SER A 19 1.08 4.91 26.08
C SER A 19 1.74 3.65 25.51
N VAL A 20 3.06 3.48 25.68
CA VAL A 20 3.76 2.24 25.26
C VAL A 20 3.24 1.04 26.04
N PHE A 21 3.13 1.14 27.36
CA PHE A 21 2.61 0.06 28.21
C PHE A 21 1.17 -0.31 27.85
N ILE A 22 0.28 0.68 27.69
CA ILE A 22 -1.10 0.45 27.27
C ILE A 22 -1.13 -0.23 25.90
N GLY A 23 -0.33 0.24 24.93
CA GLY A 23 -0.26 -0.38 23.61
C GLY A 23 0.12 -1.85 23.66
N ILE A 24 1.13 -2.21 24.45
CA ILE A 24 1.55 -3.61 24.64
C ILE A 24 0.46 -4.44 25.33
N ILE A 25 -0.15 -3.92 26.41
CA ILE A 25 -1.23 -4.61 27.13
C ILE A 25 -2.42 -4.85 26.20
N CYS A 26 -2.83 -3.85 25.40
CA CYS A 26 -3.91 -3.98 24.44
C CYS A 26 -3.68 -5.10 23.42
N VAL A 27 -2.43 -5.31 22.98
CA VAL A 27 -2.10 -6.43 22.09
C VAL A 27 -2.13 -7.77 22.82
N ILE A 28 -1.68 -7.83 24.09
CA ILE A 28 -1.69 -9.06 24.89
C ILE A 28 -3.12 -9.53 25.19
N ILE A 29 -4.03 -8.61 25.49
CA ILE A 29 -5.44 -8.95 25.79
C ILE A 29 -6.28 -9.15 24.52
N TYR A 30 -5.72 -8.89 23.34
CA TYR A 30 -6.44 -9.07 22.09
C TYR A 30 -6.70 -10.57 21.85
N PRO A 31 -7.96 -11.01 21.72
CA PRO A 31 -8.30 -12.43 21.65
C PRO A 31 -7.90 -13.10 20.33
N GLY A 32 -7.62 -12.31 19.28
CA GLY A 32 -7.17 -12.83 18.00
C GLY A 32 -5.65 -13.02 17.92
N GLN A 33 -5.16 -13.51 16.78
CA GLN A 33 -3.72 -13.61 16.55
C GLN A 33 -3.09 -12.21 16.49
N ALA A 34 -2.11 -11.95 17.34
CA ALA A 34 -1.36 -10.71 17.32
C ALA A 34 -0.55 -10.61 16.02
N ILE A 35 -0.89 -9.62 15.19
CA ILE A 35 -0.19 -9.31 13.94
C ILE A 35 0.58 -8.01 14.09
N ILE A 36 1.71 -7.90 13.37
CA ILE A 36 2.72 -6.84 13.55
C ILE A 36 2.12 -5.42 13.48
N HIS A 37 1.08 -5.21 12.67
CA HIS A 37 0.49 -3.88 12.52
C HIS A 37 -0.30 -3.40 13.75
N TYR A 38 -0.63 -4.27 14.71
CA TYR A 38 -1.23 -3.84 15.98
C TYR A 38 -0.27 -3.02 16.86
N PHE A 39 1.04 -3.15 16.63
CA PHE A 39 2.05 -2.33 17.30
C PHE A 39 2.27 -0.96 16.64
N ALA A 40 1.57 -0.63 15.54
CA ALA A 40 1.68 0.62 14.80
C ALA A 40 1.62 1.86 15.71
N THR A 41 0.67 1.88 16.65
CA THR A 41 0.46 2.97 17.61
C THR A 41 1.58 3.06 18.65
N THR A 42 2.11 1.92 19.08
CA THR A 42 3.23 1.82 20.03
C THR A 42 4.52 2.42 19.43
N TYR A 43 4.77 2.22 18.13
CA TYR A 43 5.95 2.78 17.47
C TYR A 43 6.03 4.31 17.56
N VAL A 44 4.89 5.01 17.46
CA VAL A 44 4.87 6.48 17.57
C VAL A 44 5.41 6.93 18.93
N SER A 45 4.94 6.30 20.00
CA SER A 45 5.36 6.64 21.37
C SER A 45 6.84 6.31 21.61
N ILE A 46 7.31 5.17 21.10
CA ILE A 46 8.73 4.77 21.17
C ILE A 46 9.61 5.78 20.44
N ILE A 47 9.25 6.17 19.21
CA ILE A 47 10.00 7.14 18.41
C ILE A 47 10.08 8.50 19.12
N LEU A 48 8.98 8.96 19.72
CA LEU A 48 8.95 10.22 20.46
C LEU A 48 9.81 10.16 21.74
N ILE A 49 9.81 9.04 22.46
CA ILE A 49 10.70 8.83 23.62
C ILE A 49 12.15 8.90 23.17
N ILE A 50 12.53 8.13 22.14
CA ILE A 50 13.90 8.12 21.60
C ILE A 50 14.31 9.53 21.16
N SER A 51 13.44 10.23 20.42
CA SER A 51 13.69 11.59 19.96
C SER A 51 13.89 12.56 21.12
N THR A 52 13.07 12.46 22.16
CA THR A 52 13.16 13.29 23.36
C THR A 52 14.48 13.07 24.09
N VAL A 53 14.87 11.80 24.26
CA VAL A 53 16.16 11.42 24.88
C VAL A 53 17.32 11.94 24.05
N ILE A 54 17.30 11.76 22.72
CA ILE A 54 18.35 12.27 21.82
C ILE A 54 18.45 13.79 21.95
N ILE A 55 17.37 14.54 21.77
CA ILE A 55 17.37 16.01 21.82
C ILE A 55 17.80 16.52 23.20
N HIS A 56 17.34 15.90 24.28
CA HIS A 56 17.74 16.27 25.64
C HIS A 56 19.26 16.16 25.81
N ASN A 57 19.85 15.06 25.35
CA ASN A 57 21.29 14.82 25.40
C ASN A 57 22.08 15.75 24.45
N LEU A 58 21.56 16.00 23.24
CA LEU A 58 22.17 16.90 22.25
C LEU A 58 22.19 18.37 22.72
N ASN A 59 21.20 18.79 23.52
CA ASN A 59 21.12 20.17 24.02
C ASN A 59 22.07 20.45 25.19
N GLN A 60 22.69 19.43 25.79
CA GLN A 60 23.69 19.64 26.82
C GLN A 60 24.98 20.21 26.19
N LYS A 61 25.39 21.42 26.61
CA LYS A 61 26.50 22.18 26.00
C LYS A 61 27.87 21.49 26.08
N LYS A 62 28.07 20.54 27.00
CA LYS A 62 29.41 20.00 27.32
C LYS A 62 29.82 18.71 26.59
N ASN A 63 28.90 18.01 25.92
CA ASN A 63 29.17 16.64 25.43
C ASN A 63 29.24 16.53 23.91
N ILE A 64 30.18 17.25 23.27
CA ILE A 64 30.49 17.12 21.83
C ILE A 64 30.60 15.66 21.35
N PRO A 65 31.33 14.73 22.03
CA PRO A 65 31.45 13.35 21.56
C PRO A 65 30.10 12.61 21.54
N LEU A 66 29.21 12.87 22.49
CA LEU A 66 27.88 12.26 22.52
C LEU A 66 27.00 12.75 21.35
N LYS A 67 27.17 14.02 20.94
CA LYS A 67 26.47 14.56 19.76
C LYS A 67 26.94 13.89 18.48
N ALA A 68 28.27 13.77 18.32
CA ALA A 68 28.86 13.08 17.19
C ALA A 68 28.40 11.61 17.13
N LEU A 69 28.39 10.91 18.27
CA LEU A 69 27.87 9.54 18.36
C LEU A 69 26.40 9.44 17.96
N ALA A 70 25.52 10.31 18.49
CA ALA A 70 24.11 10.30 18.15
C ALA A 70 23.85 10.52 16.65
N VAL A 71 24.53 11.51 16.04
CA VAL A 71 24.46 11.75 14.59
C VAL A 71 24.98 10.54 13.81
N THR A 72 26.08 9.94 14.26
CA THR A 72 26.67 8.76 13.62
C THR A 72 25.71 7.58 13.64
N VAL A 73 25.06 7.31 14.79
CA VAL A 73 24.04 6.25 14.91
C VAL A 73 22.85 6.53 14.01
N MET A 74 22.37 7.77 13.91
CA MET A 74 21.28 8.14 13.00
C MET A 74 21.67 7.91 11.53
N VAL A 75 22.87 8.33 11.13
CA VAL A 75 23.37 8.13 9.76
C VAL A 75 23.53 6.64 9.48
N LEU A 76 24.13 5.86 10.39
CA LEU A 76 24.27 4.42 10.24
C LEU A 76 22.91 3.73 10.13
N PHE A 77 21.95 4.09 10.98
CA PHE A 77 20.59 3.56 10.91
C PHE A 77 19.97 3.86 9.53
N PHE A 78 20.08 5.10 9.05
CA PHE A 78 19.58 5.47 7.73
C PHE A 78 20.24 4.68 6.61
N VAL A 79 21.58 4.57 6.62
CA VAL A 79 22.37 3.84 5.62
C VAL A 79 22.08 2.33 5.65
N MET A 80 21.90 1.75 6.84
CA MET A 80 21.55 0.33 6.98
C MET A 80 20.14 0.05 6.45
N ASN A 81 19.20 0.98 6.63
CA ASN A 81 17.83 0.83 6.17
C ASN A 81 17.62 1.24 4.69
N ILE A 82 18.53 2.03 4.09
CA ILE A 82 18.36 2.50 2.71
C ILE A 82 18.24 1.35 1.70
N LYS A 83 18.96 0.25 1.96
CA LYS A 83 18.89 -0.96 1.13
C LYS A 83 17.54 -1.67 1.27
N ALA A 84 16.94 -1.66 2.47
CA ALA A 84 15.65 -2.28 2.73
C ALA A 84 14.48 -1.55 2.04
N TYR A 85 14.61 -0.25 1.77
CA TYR A 85 13.58 0.52 1.07
C TYR A 85 13.44 0.18 -0.42
N ASN A 86 14.34 -0.64 -0.98
CA ASN A 86 14.28 -1.08 -2.38
C ASN A 86 13.97 0.08 -3.35
N LEU A 87 14.70 1.19 -3.19
CA LEU A 87 14.47 2.44 -3.94
C LEU A 87 14.66 2.29 -5.46
N THR A 88 15.29 1.19 -5.88
CA THR A 88 15.51 0.82 -7.28
C THR A 88 14.63 -0.35 -7.73
N SER A 89 13.54 -0.65 -7.01
CA SER A 89 12.63 -1.74 -7.35
C SER A 89 12.14 -1.60 -8.79
N LYS A 90 12.17 -2.71 -9.54
CA LYS A 90 11.62 -2.76 -10.90
C LYS A 90 10.11 -2.98 -10.92
N ASN A 91 9.47 -3.10 -9.74
CA ASN A 91 8.07 -3.44 -9.55
C ASN A 91 7.43 -2.60 -8.44
N GLY A 92 6.11 -2.48 -8.48
CA GLY A 92 5.35 -1.94 -7.35
C GLY A 92 5.46 -2.80 -6.08
N TYR A 93 5.13 -2.20 -4.93
CA TYR A 93 4.96 -2.94 -3.68
C TYR A 93 3.92 -4.05 -3.88
N THR A 94 4.23 -5.27 -3.40
CA THR A 94 3.42 -6.51 -3.58
C THR A 94 3.13 -6.94 -5.02
N MET A 95 3.67 -6.27 -6.03
CA MET A 95 3.41 -6.58 -7.44
C MET A 95 4.39 -7.63 -7.99
N PRO A 96 4.00 -8.38 -9.04
CA PRO A 96 4.86 -9.36 -9.71
C PRO A 96 6.11 -8.73 -10.33
N ASN A 97 7.10 -9.59 -10.61
CA ASN A 97 8.36 -9.15 -11.21
C ASN A 97 8.19 -8.47 -12.58
N GLY A 98 8.87 -7.34 -12.70
CA GLY A 98 8.77 -6.25 -13.66
C GLY A 98 7.46 -5.46 -13.72
N TRP A 99 6.42 -5.76 -12.94
CA TRP A 99 5.17 -4.99 -13.03
C TRP A 99 5.28 -3.63 -12.34
N ASN A 100 5.41 -2.57 -13.12
CA ASN A 100 5.65 -1.20 -12.66
C ASN A 100 4.70 -0.19 -13.33
N LEU A 101 4.90 1.10 -13.06
CA LEU A 101 4.07 2.18 -13.60
C LEU A 101 3.95 2.15 -15.13
N ARG A 102 4.99 1.73 -15.87
CA ARG A 102 4.91 1.58 -17.32
C ARG A 102 3.89 0.50 -17.70
N GLY A 103 3.93 -0.66 -17.06
CA GLY A 103 2.96 -1.74 -17.26
C GLY A 103 1.54 -1.29 -16.97
N ILE A 104 1.31 -0.60 -15.85
CA ILE A 104 -0.02 -0.06 -15.48
C ILE A 104 -0.49 0.95 -16.54
N LYS A 105 0.37 1.88 -16.98
CA LYS A 105 0.03 2.86 -18.03
C LYS A 105 -0.35 2.19 -19.35
N LEU A 106 0.40 1.18 -19.77
CA LEU A 106 0.14 0.45 -21.01
C LEU A 106 -1.18 -0.34 -20.91
N ALA A 107 -1.41 -1.06 -19.80
CA ALA A 107 -2.65 -1.78 -19.57
C ALA A 107 -3.87 -0.83 -19.55
N SER A 108 -3.79 0.27 -18.82
CA SER A 108 -4.86 1.29 -18.80
C SER A 108 -5.09 1.92 -20.17
N LYS A 109 -4.06 2.06 -21.00
CA LYS A 109 -4.19 2.57 -22.36
C LYS A 109 -4.91 1.57 -23.26
N VAL A 110 -4.55 0.29 -23.21
CA VAL A 110 -5.25 -0.80 -23.92
C VAL A 110 -6.74 -0.79 -23.55
N VAL A 111 -7.07 -0.69 -22.26
CA VAL A 111 -8.46 -0.61 -21.82
C VAL A 111 -9.12 0.65 -22.36
N ALA A 112 -8.50 1.82 -22.21
CA ALA A 112 -9.08 3.09 -22.65
C ALA A 112 -9.40 3.12 -24.16
N ASP A 113 -8.55 2.47 -24.96
CA ASP A 113 -8.72 2.38 -26.40
C ASP A 113 -9.84 1.39 -26.80
N ASP A 114 -10.13 0.36 -25.97
CA ASP A 114 -11.21 -0.61 -26.20
C ASP A 114 -12.58 -0.17 -25.66
N VAL A 115 -12.65 0.78 -24.70
CA VAL A 115 -13.92 1.19 -24.07
C VAL A 115 -14.92 1.71 -25.10
N GLU A 116 -16.02 0.97 -25.24
CA GLU A 116 -17.19 1.31 -26.06
C GLU A 116 -18.06 2.38 -25.36
N PRO A 117 -18.41 3.51 -26.01
CA PRO A 117 -19.12 4.62 -25.37
C PRO A 117 -20.50 4.30 -24.76
N LYS A 118 -21.17 3.23 -25.24
CA LYS A 118 -22.53 2.88 -24.83
C LYS A 118 -22.61 1.76 -23.79
N LYS A 119 -21.47 1.16 -23.42
CA LYS A 119 -21.42 0.05 -22.47
C LYS A 119 -20.89 0.53 -21.13
N THR A 120 -21.55 0.13 -20.06
CA THR A 120 -20.98 0.28 -18.72
C THR A 120 -19.83 -0.69 -18.56
N PHE A 121 -18.76 -0.26 -17.91
CA PHE A 121 -17.60 -1.12 -17.69
C PHE A 121 -17.02 -0.95 -16.30
N ASN A 122 -16.29 -1.97 -15.86
CA ASN A 122 -15.46 -1.93 -14.67
C ASN A 122 -14.07 -2.49 -14.96
N ILE A 123 -13.15 -2.37 -14.00
CA ILE A 123 -11.78 -2.90 -14.12
C ILE A 123 -11.36 -3.60 -12.83
N ALA A 124 -10.67 -4.74 -12.97
CA ALA A 124 -10.09 -5.50 -11.87
C ALA A 124 -8.67 -5.96 -12.21
N ALA A 125 -7.89 -6.33 -11.20
CA ALA A 125 -6.53 -6.84 -11.37
C ALA A 125 -6.26 -7.97 -10.37
N THR A 126 -5.69 -9.10 -10.80
CA THR A 126 -5.37 -10.23 -9.90
C THR A 126 -3.86 -10.40 -9.71
N LEU A 127 -3.12 -9.31 -9.85
CA LEU A 127 -1.67 -9.30 -9.73
C LEU A 127 -1.21 -9.22 -8.28
N ASP A 128 -2.00 -8.59 -7.41
CA ASP A 128 -1.77 -8.42 -5.98
C ASP A 128 -3.08 -8.61 -5.19
N GLY A 129 -3.08 -8.24 -3.91
CA GLY A 129 -4.24 -8.37 -3.04
C GLY A 129 -5.32 -7.29 -3.22
N ASP A 130 -5.11 -6.26 -4.05
CA ASP A 130 -6.10 -5.21 -4.30
C ASP A 130 -6.81 -5.44 -5.65
N THR A 131 -7.79 -6.33 -5.65
CA THR A 131 -8.54 -6.71 -6.84
C THR A 131 -9.32 -5.56 -7.48
N ARG A 132 -9.54 -4.47 -6.74
CA ARG A 132 -10.28 -3.28 -7.18
C ARG A 132 -9.54 -2.42 -8.19
N ALA A 133 -8.25 -2.69 -8.42
CA ALA A 133 -7.45 -2.08 -9.47
C ALA A 133 -7.41 -0.53 -9.41
N MET A 134 -7.29 0.05 -8.22
CA MET A 134 -7.30 1.51 -8.01
C MET A 134 -6.28 2.28 -8.88
N PRO A 135 -5.02 1.82 -9.05
CA PRO A 135 -4.07 2.51 -9.94
C PRO A 135 -4.56 2.63 -11.38
N TYR A 136 -5.27 1.62 -11.87
CA TYR A 136 -5.78 1.59 -13.24
C TYR A 136 -7.00 2.49 -13.39
N ARG A 137 -7.91 2.50 -12.41
CA ARG A 137 -9.06 3.41 -12.36
C ARG A 137 -8.63 4.86 -12.43
N TYR A 138 -7.59 5.23 -11.69
CA TYR A 138 -7.00 6.57 -11.74
C TYR A 138 -6.47 6.91 -13.13
N LEU A 139 -5.70 6.02 -13.77
CA LEU A 139 -5.18 6.29 -15.11
C LEU A 139 -6.29 6.33 -16.18
N LEU A 140 -7.33 5.52 -16.03
CA LEU A 140 -8.50 5.56 -16.91
C LEU A 140 -9.23 6.90 -16.81
N SER A 141 -9.41 7.46 -15.60
CA SER A 141 -10.03 8.77 -15.44
C SER A 141 -9.20 9.89 -16.08
N VAL A 142 -7.86 9.79 -15.99
CA VAL A 142 -6.93 10.68 -16.72
C VAL A 142 -7.11 10.55 -18.24
N TYR A 143 -7.45 9.37 -18.75
CA TYR A 143 -7.79 9.13 -20.16
C TYR A 143 -9.26 9.44 -20.51
N GLY A 144 -10.04 10.02 -19.60
CA GLY A 144 -11.44 10.37 -19.83
C GLY A 144 -12.40 9.17 -19.84
N LYS A 145 -11.98 8.02 -19.31
CA LYS A 145 -12.78 6.79 -19.18
C LYS A 145 -13.08 6.53 -17.72
N ASN A 146 -14.36 6.53 -17.35
CA ASN A 146 -14.76 6.34 -15.96
C ASN A 146 -15.39 4.96 -15.76
N PRO A 147 -14.67 3.99 -15.17
CA PRO A 147 -15.30 2.73 -14.76
C PRO A 147 -16.34 2.98 -13.68
N LEU A 148 -17.30 2.06 -13.55
CA LEU A 148 -18.28 2.06 -12.45
C LEU A 148 -17.59 1.99 -11.07
N ASN A 149 -18.30 2.37 -10.01
CA ASN A 149 -17.76 2.30 -8.65
C ASN A 149 -17.40 0.86 -8.25
N VAL A 150 -16.56 0.73 -7.21
CA VAL A 150 -16.09 -0.57 -6.70
C VAL A 150 -17.23 -1.45 -6.18
N GLU A 151 -18.39 -0.90 -5.87
CA GLU A 151 -19.56 -1.66 -5.40
C GLU A 151 -20.47 -2.10 -6.58
N GLN A 152 -20.17 -1.65 -7.79
CA GLN A 152 -21.05 -1.73 -8.95
C GLN A 152 -20.55 -2.72 -10.03
N TYR A 153 -19.66 -3.66 -9.70
CA TYR A 153 -19.22 -4.70 -10.66
C TYR A 153 -20.36 -5.50 -11.30
N PRO A 154 -21.41 -5.94 -10.58
CA PRO A 154 -22.51 -6.70 -11.20
C PRO A 154 -23.28 -5.93 -12.30
N GLN A 155 -23.19 -4.60 -12.29
CA GLN A 155 -23.91 -3.67 -13.18
C GLN A 155 -23.11 -3.34 -14.45
N ALA A 156 -21.85 -3.80 -14.55
CA ALA A 156 -21.03 -3.62 -15.74
C ALA A 156 -21.52 -4.54 -16.87
N ASN A 157 -21.50 -4.04 -18.11
CA ASN A 157 -21.61 -4.91 -19.29
C ASN A 157 -20.28 -5.59 -19.61
N VAL A 158 -19.16 -4.90 -19.29
CA VAL A 158 -17.80 -5.34 -19.58
C VAL A 158 -16.93 -5.21 -18.32
N LEU A 159 -16.16 -6.24 -17.99
CA LEU A 159 -15.07 -6.16 -17.02
C LEU A 159 -13.73 -6.31 -17.74
N TYR A 160 -12.87 -5.30 -17.59
CA TYR A 160 -11.48 -5.44 -17.99
C TYR A 160 -10.68 -6.04 -16.85
N LEU A 161 -9.94 -7.11 -17.12
CA LEU A 161 -9.19 -7.85 -16.12
C LEU A 161 -7.70 -7.84 -16.48
N VAL A 162 -6.86 -7.35 -15.58
CA VAL A 162 -5.41 -7.45 -15.70
C VAL A 162 -4.93 -8.67 -14.90
N SER A 163 -4.41 -9.67 -15.60
CA SER A 163 -3.99 -10.93 -14.97
C SER A 163 -2.75 -11.52 -15.65
N ARG A 164 -2.01 -12.33 -14.90
CA ARG A 164 -0.92 -13.19 -15.41
C ARG A 164 -1.40 -14.60 -15.78
N ASP A 165 -2.61 -14.95 -15.35
CA ASP A 165 -3.15 -16.30 -15.45
C ASP A 165 -3.76 -16.54 -16.84
N ASN A 166 -3.91 -17.81 -17.19
CA ASN A 166 -4.52 -18.22 -18.45
C ASN A 166 -6.06 -18.19 -18.39
N LEU A 167 -6.70 -18.37 -19.56
CA LEU A 167 -8.16 -18.30 -19.67
C LEU A 167 -8.89 -19.34 -18.81
N GLU A 168 -8.33 -20.55 -18.66
CA GLU A 168 -8.94 -21.63 -17.88
C GLU A 168 -8.86 -21.40 -16.37
N GLU A 169 -7.81 -20.72 -15.91
CA GLU A 169 -7.68 -20.27 -14.52
C GLU A 169 -8.61 -19.10 -14.22
N ILE A 170 -8.70 -18.11 -15.11
CA ILE A 170 -9.58 -16.94 -14.93
C ILE A 170 -11.05 -17.36 -14.78
N LYS A 171 -11.52 -18.37 -15.53
CA LYS A 171 -12.88 -18.91 -15.43
C LYS A 171 -13.21 -19.47 -14.03
N LYS A 172 -12.20 -19.83 -13.23
CA LYS A 172 -12.34 -20.40 -11.89
C LYS A 172 -12.21 -19.35 -10.78
N TYR A 173 -12.00 -18.08 -11.13
CA TYR A 173 -11.84 -17.02 -10.14
C TYR A 173 -13.10 -16.83 -9.30
N THR A 174 -12.90 -16.84 -7.97
CA THR A 174 -13.96 -16.62 -6.97
C THR A 174 -13.94 -15.22 -6.38
N VAL A 175 -12.96 -14.38 -6.78
CA VAL A 175 -12.90 -12.98 -6.34
C VAL A 175 -14.15 -12.24 -6.82
N TRP A 176 -14.76 -11.48 -5.93
CA TRP A 176 -16.08 -10.91 -6.14
C TRP A 176 -16.15 -10.01 -7.39
N GLU A 177 -15.08 -9.27 -7.70
CA GLU A 177 -14.98 -8.41 -8.88
C GLU A 177 -15.20 -9.18 -10.19
N VAL A 178 -14.72 -10.43 -10.26
CA VAL A 178 -14.81 -11.28 -11.45
C VAL A 178 -16.04 -12.17 -11.39
N ALA A 179 -16.30 -12.78 -10.24
CA ALA A 179 -17.43 -13.70 -10.05
C ALA A 179 -18.79 -13.00 -10.22
N SER A 180 -18.90 -11.73 -9.86
CA SER A 180 -20.14 -10.96 -9.99
C SER A 180 -20.63 -10.72 -11.42
N LEU A 181 -19.76 -10.91 -12.43
CA LEU A 181 -20.11 -10.80 -13.84
C LEU A 181 -20.49 -12.16 -14.46
N TRP A 182 -20.36 -13.26 -13.73
CA TRP A 182 -20.64 -14.59 -14.28
C TRP A 182 -22.13 -14.76 -14.62
N PRO A 183 -22.49 -15.37 -15.77
CA PRO A 183 -21.62 -15.91 -16.81
C PRO A 183 -21.10 -14.85 -17.79
N TYR A 184 -19.89 -15.04 -18.29
CA TYR A 184 -19.23 -14.13 -19.23
C TYR A 184 -18.43 -14.85 -20.32
N ASN A 185 -18.26 -14.18 -21.46
CA ASN A 185 -17.29 -14.52 -22.49
C ASN A 185 -15.96 -13.81 -22.22
N ILE A 186 -14.83 -14.48 -22.45
CA ILE A 186 -13.49 -13.93 -22.21
C ILE A 186 -12.67 -13.84 -23.50
N ILE A 187 -12.05 -12.68 -23.73
CA ILE A 187 -11.14 -12.43 -24.86
C ILE A 187 -9.85 -11.78 -24.32
N LYS A 188 -8.67 -12.24 -24.75
CA LYS A 188 -7.40 -11.56 -24.49
C LYS A 188 -7.27 -10.38 -25.45
N LEU A 189 -7.15 -9.15 -24.92
CA LEU A 189 -6.98 -7.95 -25.73
C LEU A 189 -5.52 -7.74 -26.13
N ALA A 190 -4.62 -7.79 -25.15
CA ALA A 190 -3.20 -7.58 -25.36
C ALA A 190 -2.36 -8.24 -24.27
N GLU A 191 -1.15 -8.65 -24.65
CA GLU A 191 -0.09 -8.89 -23.68
C GLU A 191 0.67 -7.59 -23.44
N VAL A 192 0.78 -7.19 -22.17
CA VAL A 192 1.31 -5.88 -21.79
C VAL A 192 2.78 -5.99 -21.44
N GLN A 193 3.11 -6.86 -20.49
CA GLN A 193 4.47 -6.99 -20.00
C GLN A 193 4.67 -8.27 -19.18
N ASN A 194 5.76 -9.01 -19.40
CA ASN A 194 6.17 -10.16 -18.57
C ASN A 194 5.06 -11.20 -18.37
N GLY A 195 4.34 -11.56 -19.44
CA GLY A 195 3.22 -12.52 -19.38
C GLY A 195 1.93 -11.96 -18.78
N ILE A 196 1.92 -10.72 -18.29
CA ILE A 196 0.71 -10.05 -17.81
C ILE A 196 -0.07 -9.50 -19.00
N SER A 197 -1.35 -9.82 -19.02
CA SER A 197 -2.26 -9.52 -20.12
C SER A 197 -3.49 -8.76 -19.64
N VAL A 198 -4.13 -8.04 -20.56
CA VAL A 198 -5.45 -7.44 -20.38
C VAL A 198 -6.48 -8.33 -21.07
N TYR A 199 -7.50 -8.72 -20.33
CA TYR A 199 -8.64 -9.50 -20.81
C TYR A 199 -9.92 -8.67 -20.76
N LYS A 200 -10.82 -8.91 -21.71
CA LYS A 200 -12.17 -8.37 -21.76
C LYS A 200 -13.15 -9.48 -21.43
N LEU A 201 -13.87 -9.32 -20.33
CA LEU A 201 -14.94 -10.21 -19.90
C LEU A 201 -16.27 -9.53 -20.23
N THR A 202 -17.05 -10.12 -21.12
CA THR A 202 -18.35 -9.56 -21.55
C THR A 202 -19.46 -10.41 -20.99
N LYS A 203 -20.38 -9.79 -20.24
CA LYS A 203 -21.55 -10.47 -19.65
C LYS A 203 -22.41 -11.08 -20.77
N ILE A 204 -22.87 -12.32 -20.57
CA ILE A 204 -23.77 -13.04 -21.47
C ILE A 204 -25.22 -12.65 -21.18
#